data_AF-A0A432WTH0-F1
#
_entry.id   AF-A0A432WTH0-F1
#
_cell.length_a   1.000
_cell.length_b   1.000
_cell.length_c   1.000
_cell.angle_alpha   90.00
_cell.angle_beta   90.00
_cell.angle_gamma   90.00
#
_symmetry.space_group_name_H-M   'P 1'
#
loop_
_entity.id
_entity.type
_entity.pdbx_description
1 polymer ?
#
loop_
_entity_poly.entity_id
_entity_poly.type
_entity_poly.pdbx_seq_one_letter_code
_entity_poly.pdbx_strand_id
1 'polypeptide(L)'
;MDKHHKKGTDESIVKNISEDPEKHLSVTKLKEQIFQDNLEYMIGCELRNFSQHASIIARTIHQGTTRNLETGYLTTNLSASISKKELSKDVKRHKLDRMPEAIDLQSCLDGYVDGISQMHVLNLQLLQETIDSLILEVHKFANLARVKAELNTEYSYRVEIKPTFENDNPQGQSSNLQLSISSTWLDLINILRDKQRFRTNFLHTKYEPCQSSLPL
;
A
#
# COMPACT_ATOMS: atom_id res chain seq x y z
N MET A 1 -4.76 -3.67 -10.71
CA MET A 1 -3.48 -4.06 -11.35
C MET A 1 -3.71 -4.33 -12.81
N ASP A 2 -2.92 -3.68 -13.67
CA ASP A 2 -3.15 -3.55 -15.11
C ASP A 2 -3.10 -4.90 -15.84
N LYS A 3 -4.26 -5.56 -16.00
CA LYS A 3 -4.33 -6.99 -16.36
C LYS A 3 -3.93 -7.25 -17.81
N HIS A 4 -4.05 -6.24 -18.69
CA HIS A 4 -3.57 -6.28 -20.06
C HIS A 4 -3.36 -4.84 -20.55
N HIS A 5 -2.22 -4.54 -21.20
CA HIS A 5 -2.18 -3.42 -22.13
C HIS A 5 -3.05 -3.79 -23.35
N LYS A 6 -4.36 -3.62 -23.18
CA LYS A 6 -5.36 -3.67 -24.25
C LYS A 6 -5.65 -2.22 -24.60
N LYS A 7 -5.36 -1.84 -25.85
CA LYS A 7 -5.86 -0.57 -26.41
C LYS A 7 -7.37 -0.51 -26.18
N GLY A 8 -7.84 0.57 -25.54
CA GLY A 8 -9.27 0.82 -25.34
C GLY A 8 -9.93 0.07 -24.17
N THR A 9 -9.20 -0.28 -23.11
CA THR A 9 -9.87 -0.66 -21.85
C THR A 9 -10.62 0.55 -21.32
N ASP A 10 -11.95 0.47 -21.37
CA ASP A 10 -12.89 1.54 -20.98
C ASP A 10 -12.97 1.76 -19.46
N GLU A 11 -11.98 1.29 -18.72
CA GLU A 11 -11.94 1.27 -17.26
C GLU A 11 -10.62 1.86 -16.78
N SER A 12 -10.71 2.88 -15.93
CA SER A 12 -9.60 3.40 -15.14
C SER A 12 -10.13 3.76 -13.76
N ILE A 13 -9.26 3.70 -12.74
CA ILE A 13 -9.64 4.08 -11.37
C ILE A 13 -10.21 5.50 -11.35
N VAL A 14 -9.63 6.41 -12.13
CA VAL A 14 -10.09 7.80 -12.21
C VAL A 14 -11.49 7.89 -12.80
N LYS A 15 -11.75 7.23 -13.93
CA LYS A 15 -13.10 7.13 -14.53
C LYS A 15 -14.13 6.59 -13.52
N ASN A 16 -13.77 5.58 -12.74
CA ASN A 16 -14.69 4.94 -11.79
C ASN A 16 -14.99 5.77 -10.54
N ILE A 17 -14.11 6.70 -10.17
CA ILE A 17 -14.24 7.51 -8.95
C ILE A 17 -14.77 8.91 -9.27
N SER A 18 -14.23 9.56 -10.30
CA SER A 18 -14.60 10.94 -10.64
C SER A 18 -15.63 11.04 -11.77
N GLU A 19 -15.98 9.93 -12.43
CA GLU A 19 -16.87 9.88 -13.60
C GLU A 19 -16.45 10.81 -14.75
N ASP A 20 -15.18 11.22 -14.76
CA ASP A 20 -14.64 12.24 -15.66
C ASP A 20 -13.92 11.59 -16.86
N PRO A 21 -14.47 11.74 -18.08
CA PRO A 21 -13.90 11.13 -19.29
C PRO A 21 -12.58 11.80 -19.73
N GLU A 22 -12.35 13.07 -19.40
CA GLU A 22 -11.11 13.77 -19.78
C GLU A 22 -9.94 13.29 -18.92
N LYS A 23 -10.18 13.10 -17.61
CA LYS A 23 -9.19 12.52 -16.71
C LYS A 23 -8.86 11.08 -17.09
N HIS A 24 -9.85 10.30 -17.52
CA HIS A 24 -9.63 8.96 -18.09
C HIS A 24 -8.73 8.98 -19.34
N LEU A 25 -8.95 9.93 -20.25
CA LEU A 25 -8.15 10.08 -21.45
C LEU A 25 -6.68 10.40 -21.12
N SER A 26 -6.44 11.24 -20.12
CA SER A 26 -5.08 11.57 -19.65
C SER A 26 -4.31 10.35 -19.15
N VAL A 27 -4.96 9.50 -18.33
CA VAL A 27 -4.36 8.24 -17.86
C VAL A 27 -4.08 7.28 -19.01
N THR A 28 -5.00 7.19 -19.98
CA THR A 28 -4.84 6.32 -21.15
C THR A 28 -3.69 6.77 -22.04
N LYS A 29 -3.53 8.08 -22.24
CA LYS A 29 -2.39 8.66 -22.97
C LYS A 29 -1.06 8.36 -22.29
N LEU A 30 -0.95 8.58 -20.98
CA LEU A 30 0.26 8.29 -20.24
C LEU A 30 0.61 6.79 -20.31
N LYS A 31 -0.38 5.90 -20.18
CA LYS A 31 -0.18 4.45 -20.28
C LYS A 31 0.36 4.04 -21.66
N GLU A 32 -0.18 4.59 -22.75
CA GLU A 32 0.36 4.34 -24.09
C GLU A 32 1.78 4.87 -24.22
N GLN A 33 2.05 6.08 -23.70
CA GLN A 33 3.38 6.68 -23.72
C GLN A 33 4.40 5.81 -22.98
N ILE A 34 4.13 5.41 -21.74
CA ILE A 34 5.02 4.52 -20.96
C ILE A 34 5.25 3.21 -21.72
N PHE A 35 4.22 2.64 -22.33
CA PHE A 35 4.36 1.40 -23.10
C PHE A 35 5.25 1.55 -24.35
N GLN A 36 5.25 2.72 -24.99
CA GLN A 36 6.11 2.99 -26.14
C GLN A 36 7.54 3.34 -25.73
N ASP A 37 7.71 4.13 -24.66
CA ASP A 37 9.00 4.73 -24.29
C ASP A 37 9.82 3.84 -23.33
N ASN A 38 9.17 3.06 -22.47
CA ASN A 38 9.82 2.21 -21.47
C ASN A 38 9.75 0.72 -21.90
N LEU A 39 10.87 0.23 -22.44
CA LEU A 39 10.98 -1.14 -22.97
C LEU A 39 10.82 -2.18 -21.86
N GLU A 40 11.41 -1.92 -20.70
CA GLU A 40 11.39 -2.76 -19.50
C GLU A 40 9.96 -2.94 -18.99
N TYR A 41 9.16 -1.86 -18.98
CA TYR A 41 7.74 -1.91 -18.65
C TYR A 41 6.96 -2.78 -19.65
N MET A 42 7.20 -2.58 -20.96
CA MET A 42 6.58 -3.40 -22.00
C MET A 42 6.91 -4.88 -21.82
N ILE A 43 8.17 -5.22 -21.56
CA ILE A 43 8.64 -6.58 -21.27
C ILE A 43 7.98 -7.11 -19.99
N GLY A 44 7.93 -6.31 -18.92
CA GLY A 44 7.27 -6.69 -17.66
C GLY A 44 5.79 -7.03 -17.83
N CYS A 45 5.06 -6.29 -18.68
CA CYS A 45 3.68 -6.63 -19.05
C CYS A 45 3.58 -8.02 -19.69
N GLU A 46 4.49 -8.35 -20.62
CA GLU A 46 4.50 -9.66 -21.28
C GLU A 46 4.95 -10.78 -20.33
N LEU A 47 5.97 -10.55 -19.51
CA LEU A 47 6.45 -11.48 -18.50
C LEU A 47 5.37 -11.83 -17.48
N ARG A 48 4.56 -10.86 -17.07
CA ARG A 48 3.43 -11.10 -16.16
C ARG A 48 2.34 -11.94 -16.81
N ASN A 49 2.09 -11.80 -18.11
CA ASN A 49 1.16 -12.67 -18.83
C ASN A 49 1.74 -14.08 -18.95
N PHE A 50 3.02 -14.18 -19.30
CA PHE A 50 3.74 -15.45 -19.41
C PHE A 50 3.80 -16.20 -18.06
N SER A 51 4.09 -15.52 -16.95
CA SER A 51 4.19 -16.13 -15.61
C SER A 51 2.88 -16.65 -15.04
N GLN A 52 1.74 -16.11 -15.48
CA GLN A 52 0.42 -16.63 -15.13
C GLN A 52 0.14 -18.00 -15.78
N HIS A 53 0.85 -18.34 -16.85
CA HIS A 53 0.65 -19.56 -17.62
C HIS A 53 1.85 -20.53 -17.55
N ALA A 54 3.02 -20.06 -17.08
CA ALA A 54 4.25 -20.84 -16.98
C ALA A 54 4.93 -20.66 -15.61
N SER A 55 5.44 -21.76 -15.02
CA SER A 55 6.23 -21.70 -13.79
C SER A 55 7.63 -21.12 -14.06
N ILE A 56 7.77 -19.79 -14.00
CA ILE A 56 8.99 -19.05 -14.36
C ILE A 56 10.18 -19.27 -13.40
N ILE A 57 9.95 -19.74 -12.17
CA ILE A 57 10.69 -19.19 -11.03
C ILE A 57 12.04 -19.91 -10.72
N ALA A 58 12.26 -21.15 -11.13
CA ALA A 58 13.50 -21.86 -10.75
C ALA A 58 14.57 -21.91 -11.85
N ARG A 59 14.18 -21.97 -13.14
CA ARG A 59 15.12 -22.24 -14.24
C ARG A 59 15.86 -20.99 -14.74
N THR A 60 15.32 -19.83 -14.45
CA THR A 60 15.83 -18.51 -14.90
C THR A 60 16.85 -17.93 -13.93
N ILE A 61 16.98 -18.48 -12.72
CA ILE A 61 17.98 -18.06 -11.74
C ILE A 61 19.32 -18.73 -12.08
N HIS A 62 20.34 -17.91 -12.25
CA HIS A 62 21.71 -18.31 -12.51
C HIS A 62 22.58 -17.88 -11.34
N GLN A 63 23.45 -18.79 -10.90
CA GLN A 63 24.47 -18.49 -9.91
C GLN A 63 25.84 -18.54 -10.59
N GLY A 64 26.52 -17.40 -10.64
CA GLY A 64 27.89 -17.30 -11.10
C GLY A 64 28.84 -17.05 -9.93
N THR A 65 30.04 -17.62 -9.99
CA THR A 65 31.08 -17.36 -9.00
C THR A 65 32.31 -16.82 -9.71
N THR A 66 32.74 -15.62 -9.37
CA THR A 66 33.93 -14.99 -9.92
C THR A 66 34.97 -14.90 -8.82
N ARG A 67 36.16 -15.46 -9.07
CA ARG A 67 37.30 -15.35 -8.16
C ARG A 67 38.22 -14.26 -8.66
N ASN A 68 38.46 -13.25 -7.85
CA ASN A 68 39.49 -12.26 -8.11
C ASN A 68 40.86 -12.90 -7.77
N LEU A 69 41.70 -13.09 -8.78
CA LEU A 69 42.99 -13.76 -8.63
C LEU A 69 44.03 -12.93 -7.86
N GLU A 70 43.88 -11.60 -7.84
CA GLU A 70 44.81 -10.68 -7.17
C GLU A 70 44.50 -10.53 -5.69
N THR A 71 43.22 -10.48 -5.33
CA THR A 71 42.77 -10.25 -3.94
C THR A 71 42.35 -11.53 -3.22
N GLY A 72 42.18 -12.63 -3.96
CA GLY A 72 41.70 -13.90 -3.42
C GLY A 72 40.20 -13.91 -3.07
N TYR A 73 39.50 -12.77 -3.20
CA TYR A 73 38.07 -12.67 -2.93
C TYR A 73 37.25 -13.50 -3.92
N LEU A 74 36.23 -14.15 -3.37
CA LEU A 74 35.22 -14.88 -4.11
C LEU A 74 33.94 -14.04 -4.12
N THR A 75 33.49 -13.65 -5.31
CA THR A 75 32.23 -12.95 -5.49
C THR A 75 31.22 -13.91 -6.08
N THR A 76 30.11 -14.15 -5.38
CA THR A 76 28.97 -14.92 -5.90
C THR A 76 27.92 -13.94 -6.43
N ASN A 77 27.61 -14.04 -7.71
CA ASN A 77 26.58 -13.25 -8.36
C ASN A 77 25.37 -14.14 -8.60
N LEU A 78 24.21 -13.73 -8.10
CA LEU A 78 22.93 -14.29 -8.48
C LEU A 78 22.35 -13.37 -9.56
N SER A 79 22.05 -13.90 -10.74
CA SER A 79 21.32 -13.18 -11.78
C SER A 79 20.10 -13.97 -12.20
N ALA A 80 19.08 -13.29 -12.71
CA ALA A 80 17.91 -13.96 -13.23
C ALA A 80 17.65 -13.45 -14.65
N SER A 81 17.72 -14.34 -15.63
CA SER A 81 17.54 -13.96 -17.02
C SER A 81 16.63 -14.94 -17.76
N ILE A 82 15.92 -14.44 -18.76
CA ILE A 82 15.09 -15.25 -19.64
C ILE A 82 15.47 -14.98 -21.10
N SER A 83 15.51 -16.03 -21.91
CA SER A 83 15.80 -15.85 -23.32
C SER A 83 14.55 -15.38 -24.08
N LYS A 84 14.73 -14.50 -25.05
CA LYS A 84 13.66 -14.10 -25.97
C LYS A 84 13.01 -15.29 -26.67
N LYS A 85 13.79 -16.34 -26.95
CA LYS A 85 13.31 -17.59 -27.54
C LYS A 85 12.27 -18.28 -26.65
N GLU A 86 12.43 -18.25 -25.33
CA GLU A 86 11.44 -18.83 -24.42
C GLU A 86 10.11 -18.05 -24.43
N LEU A 87 10.17 -16.72 -24.59
CA LEU A 87 8.98 -15.86 -24.70
C LEU A 87 8.31 -15.91 -26.08
N SER A 88 9.01 -16.42 -27.10
CA SER A 88 8.55 -16.35 -28.49
C SER A 88 7.26 -17.11 -28.79
N LYS A 89 6.85 -18.03 -27.91
CA LYS A 89 5.62 -18.82 -28.05
C LYS A 89 4.36 -18.04 -27.68
N ASP A 90 4.49 -17.12 -26.73
CA ASP A 90 3.34 -16.45 -26.10
C ASP A 90 3.28 -14.94 -26.41
N VAL A 91 4.40 -14.36 -26.86
CA VAL A 91 4.50 -12.92 -27.16
C VAL A 91 4.37 -12.66 -28.67
N LYS A 92 3.67 -11.59 -29.04
CA LYS A 92 3.49 -11.19 -30.45
C LYS A 92 4.82 -10.72 -31.08
N ARG A 93 5.04 -11.09 -32.35
CA ARG A 93 6.28 -10.82 -33.11
C ARG A 93 6.77 -9.37 -33.05
N HIS A 94 5.90 -8.39 -33.30
CA HIS A 94 6.28 -6.97 -33.28
C HIS A 94 6.79 -6.48 -31.91
N LYS A 95 6.43 -7.16 -30.81
CA LYS A 95 6.97 -6.85 -29.47
C LYS A 95 8.30 -7.55 -29.25
N LEU A 96 8.41 -8.82 -29.65
CA LEU A 96 9.66 -9.58 -29.61
C LEU A 96 10.78 -8.88 -30.39
N ASP A 97 10.46 -8.28 -31.53
CA ASP A 97 11.44 -7.57 -32.37
C ASP A 97 12.10 -6.40 -31.63
N ARG A 98 11.43 -5.82 -30.63
CA ARG A 98 11.96 -4.75 -29.77
C ARG A 98 12.77 -5.27 -28.58
N MET A 99 12.66 -6.56 -28.25
CA MET A 99 13.30 -7.15 -27.07
C MET A 99 14.73 -7.60 -27.37
N PRO A 100 15.67 -7.44 -26.41
CA PRO A 100 17.00 -8.04 -26.51
C PRO A 100 16.92 -9.56 -26.47
N GLU A 101 17.97 -10.25 -26.96
CA GLU A 101 17.99 -11.72 -27.00
C GLU A 101 18.03 -12.36 -25.61
N ALA A 102 18.72 -11.73 -24.66
CA ALA A 102 18.71 -12.08 -23.25
C ALA A 102 18.07 -10.93 -22.46
N ILE A 103 17.08 -11.25 -21.64
CA ILE A 103 16.31 -10.29 -20.86
C ILE A 103 16.74 -10.44 -19.41
N ASP A 104 17.33 -9.39 -18.85
CA ASP A 104 17.59 -9.31 -17.42
C ASP A 104 16.29 -9.06 -16.66
N LEU A 105 15.89 -10.01 -15.83
CA LEU A 105 14.62 -9.95 -15.11
C LEU A 105 14.63 -8.85 -14.04
N GLN A 106 15.80 -8.53 -13.47
CA GLN A 106 15.89 -7.49 -12.45
C GLN A 106 15.60 -6.11 -13.04
N SER A 107 16.33 -5.72 -14.09
CA SER A 107 16.10 -4.45 -14.79
C SER A 107 14.67 -4.34 -15.33
N CYS A 108 14.09 -5.44 -15.82
CA CYS A 108 12.71 -5.47 -16.27
C CYS A 108 11.70 -5.23 -15.14
N LEU A 109 11.92 -5.81 -13.97
CA LEU A 109 11.06 -5.59 -12.81
C LEU A 109 11.13 -4.13 -12.34
N ASP A 110 12.32 -3.54 -12.31
CA ASP A 110 12.51 -2.14 -11.92
C ASP A 110 11.77 -1.20 -12.88
N GLY A 111 11.95 -1.36 -14.19
CA GLY A 111 11.25 -0.54 -15.18
C GLY A 111 9.73 -0.78 -15.21
N TYR A 112 9.28 -2.01 -14.92
CA TYR A 112 7.86 -2.33 -14.77
C TYR A 112 7.22 -1.64 -13.55
N VAL A 113 7.91 -1.67 -12.40
CA VAL A 113 7.47 -0.97 -11.18
C VAL A 113 7.47 0.54 -11.39
N ASP A 114 8.48 1.09 -12.08
CA ASP A 114 8.54 2.51 -12.40
C ASP A 114 7.34 2.96 -13.25
N GLY A 115 7.05 2.26 -14.36
CA GLY A 115 5.89 2.58 -15.19
C GLY A 115 4.55 2.48 -14.45
N ILE A 116 4.40 1.50 -13.55
CA ILE A 116 3.22 1.41 -12.67
C ILE A 116 3.15 2.62 -11.72
N SER A 117 4.28 2.99 -11.13
CA SER A 117 4.37 4.08 -10.17
C SER A 117 3.99 5.42 -10.81
N GLN A 118 4.48 5.70 -12.02
CA GLN A 118 4.10 6.89 -12.79
C GLN A 118 2.59 6.99 -13.01
N MET A 119 1.94 5.88 -13.39
CA MET A 119 0.48 5.84 -13.53
C MET A 119 -0.24 6.09 -12.20
N HIS A 120 0.26 5.55 -11.08
CA HIS A 120 -0.33 5.78 -9.76
C HIS A 120 -0.22 7.24 -9.31
N VAL A 121 0.92 7.88 -9.54
CA VAL A 121 1.12 9.29 -9.23
C VAL A 121 0.12 10.15 -10.00
N LEU A 122 -0.03 9.93 -11.31
CA LEU A 122 -1.01 10.67 -12.11
C LEU A 122 -2.45 10.42 -11.61
N ASN A 123 -2.81 9.17 -11.31
CA ASN A 123 -4.15 8.87 -10.78
C ASN A 123 -4.44 9.62 -9.49
N LEU A 124 -3.47 9.69 -8.56
CA LEU A 124 -3.62 10.44 -7.31
C LEU A 124 -3.78 11.94 -7.57
N GLN A 125 -2.96 12.51 -8.46
CA GLN A 125 -3.07 13.93 -8.84
C GLN A 125 -4.45 14.26 -9.42
N LEU A 126 -4.96 13.43 -10.33
CA LEU A 126 -6.26 13.64 -10.97
C LEU A 126 -7.45 13.48 -10.00
N LEU A 127 -7.28 12.68 -8.96
CA LEU A 127 -8.30 12.41 -7.94
C LEU A 127 -8.19 13.28 -6.70
N GLN A 128 -7.14 14.09 -6.57
CA GLN A 128 -6.85 14.87 -5.37
C GLN A 128 -8.06 15.71 -4.94
N GLU A 129 -8.63 16.49 -5.85
CA GLU A 129 -9.80 17.33 -5.56
C GLU A 129 -11.03 16.52 -5.14
N THR A 130 -11.26 15.36 -5.79
CA THR A 130 -12.37 14.46 -5.45
C THR A 130 -12.18 13.88 -4.05
N ILE A 131 -10.96 13.45 -3.72
CA ILE A 131 -10.59 12.93 -2.41
C ILE A 131 -10.77 14.01 -1.34
N ASP A 132 -10.26 15.22 -1.58
CA ASP A 132 -10.36 16.34 -0.64
C ASP A 132 -11.82 16.73 -0.37
N SER A 133 -12.66 16.74 -1.41
CA SER A 133 -14.10 16.97 -1.28
C SER A 133 -14.77 15.90 -0.43
N LEU A 134 -14.47 14.62 -0.68
CA LEU A 134 -15.03 13.50 0.09
C LEU A 134 -14.59 13.54 1.56
N ILE A 135 -13.32 13.87 1.83
CA ILE A 135 -12.82 14.05 3.21
C ILE A 135 -13.60 15.16 3.91
N LEU A 136 -13.85 16.28 3.23
CA LEU A 136 -14.62 17.38 3.77
C LEU A 136 -16.06 16.97 4.10
N GLU A 137 -16.71 16.18 3.23
CA GLU A 137 -18.06 15.67 3.48
C GLU A 137 -18.10 14.70 4.67
N VAL A 138 -17.12 13.80 4.79
CA VAL A 138 -16.99 12.91 5.94
C VAL A 138 -16.82 13.72 7.23
N HIS A 139 -15.99 14.77 7.22
CA HIS A 139 -15.85 15.66 8.37
C HIS A 139 -17.13 16.42 8.70
N LYS A 140 -17.87 16.92 7.70
CA LYS A 140 -19.17 17.56 7.92
C LYS A 140 -20.17 16.59 8.54
N PHE A 141 -20.24 15.36 8.03
CA PHE A 141 -21.10 14.32 8.57
C PHE A 141 -20.71 13.95 10.02
N ALA A 142 -19.41 13.73 10.28
CA ALA A 142 -18.91 13.43 11.62
C ALA A 142 -19.25 14.56 12.62
N ASN A 143 -19.11 15.82 12.20
CA ASN A 143 -19.50 16.99 13.00
C ASN A 143 -21.01 17.05 13.25
N LEU A 144 -21.83 16.78 12.23
CA LEU A 144 -23.30 16.73 12.38
C LEU A 144 -23.72 15.61 13.34
N ALA A 145 -23.14 14.42 13.20
CA ALA A 145 -23.38 13.29 14.09
C ALA A 145 -22.97 13.61 15.52
N ARG A 146 -21.81 14.26 15.71
CA ARG A 146 -21.31 14.74 17.01
C ARG A 146 -22.31 15.69 17.68
N VAL A 147 -22.76 16.71 16.95
CA VAL A 147 -23.72 17.71 17.48
C VAL A 147 -25.06 17.06 17.82
N LYS A 148 -25.59 16.20 16.95
CA LYS A 148 -26.87 15.52 17.20
C LYS A 148 -26.83 14.51 18.34
N ALA A 149 -25.67 13.89 18.57
CA ALA A 149 -25.48 12.93 19.65
C ALA A 149 -25.03 13.60 20.96
N GLU A 150 -24.94 14.94 21.00
CA GLU A 150 -24.49 15.71 22.17
C GLU A 150 -23.10 15.26 22.70
N LEU A 151 -22.25 14.75 21.80
CA LEU A 151 -20.93 14.23 22.16
C LEU A 151 -19.97 15.40 22.42
N ASN A 152 -19.75 15.71 23.70
CA ASN A 152 -18.85 16.77 24.15
C ASN A 152 -17.37 16.30 24.09
N THR A 153 -16.53 17.03 23.37
CA THR A 153 -15.12 16.67 23.10
C THR A 153 -14.11 17.25 24.12
N GLU A 154 -14.58 17.83 25.23
CA GLU A 154 -13.72 18.53 26.20
C GLU A 154 -13.22 17.65 27.36
N TYR A 155 -12.95 16.37 27.11
CA TYR A 155 -12.33 15.53 28.15
C TYR A 155 -11.13 14.78 27.62
N SER A 156 -9.96 15.14 28.13
CA SER A 156 -8.75 14.32 28.09
C SER A 156 -8.78 13.33 29.25
N TYR A 157 -8.65 12.04 28.99
CA TYR A 157 -8.63 11.00 30.02
C TYR A 157 -7.20 10.58 30.32
N ARG A 158 -6.89 10.38 31.60
CA ARG A 158 -5.65 9.71 32.01
C ARG A 158 -5.97 8.23 32.17
N VAL A 159 -5.30 7.36 31.39
CA VAL A 159 -5.44 5.91 31.52
C VAL A 159 -4.26 5.38 32.32
N GLU A 160 -4.52 4.90 33.54
CA GLU A 160 -3.51 4.20 34.34
C GLU A 160 -3.60 2.70 34.05
N ILE A 161 -2.57 2.14 33.41
CA ILE A 161 -2.48 0.70 33.16
C ILE A 161 -1.63 0.10 34.27
N LYS A 162 -2.28 -0.59 35.22
CA LYS A 162 -1.56 -1.37 36.22
C LYS A 162 -1.12 -2.68 35.59
N PRO A 163 0.19 -2.97 35.52
CA PRO A 163 0.63 -4.25 35.00
C PRO A 163 0.23 -5.35 35.99
N THR A 164 -0.60 -6.30 35.54
CA THR A 164 -0.82 -7.57 36.22
C THR A 164 0.37 -8.48 35.94
N PHE A 165 1.50 -8.23 36.61
CA PHE A 165 2.52 -9.26 36.76
C PHE A 165 2.15 -10.11 37.98
N GLU A 166 1.62 -11.30 37.74
CA GLU A 166 1.35 -12.31 38.79
C GLU A 166 2.62 -12.96 39.36
N ASN A 167 3.82 -12.42 39.10
CA ASN A 167 5.06 -12.97 39.63
C ASN A 167 5.88 -11.91 40.38
N ASP A 168 5.87 -12.08 41.70
CA ASP A 168 6.84 -11.68 42.72
C ASP A 168 8.10 -10.93 42.24
N ASN A 169 7.97 -9.62 42.00
CA ASN A 169 9.08 -8.70 42.12
C ASN A 169 8.58 -7.31 42.56
N PRO A 170 8.90 -6.84 43.78
CA PRO A 170 8.38 -5.59 44.35
C PRO A 170 9.03 -4.31 43.75
N GLN A 171 9.64 -4.39 42.56
CA GLN A 171 10.26 -3.26 41.86
C GLN A 171 9.72 -3.05 40.44
N GLY A 172 8.51 -3.51 40.15
CA GLY A 172 7.82 -3.17 38.90
C GLY A 172 7.50 -1.68 38.84
N GLN A 173 8.32 -0.89 38.13
CA GLN A 173 8.01 0.49 37.77
C GLN A 173 6.61 0.54 37.13
N SER A 174 5.68 1.22 37.80
CA SER A 174 4.38 1.55 37.21
C SER A 174 4.62 2.59 36.12
N SER A 175 4.56 2.17 34.85
CA SER A 175 4.66 3.08 33.71
C SER A 175 3.33 3.81 33.53
N ASN A 176 3.28 5.07 33.96
CA ASN A 176 2.13 5.94 33.69
C ASN A 176 2.14 6.34 32.23
N LEU A 177 1.26 5.74 31.43
CA LEU A 177 1.07 6.09 30.03
C LEU A 177 -0.06 7.12 29.92
N GLN A 178 0.30 8.41 29.81
CA GLN A 178 -0.71 9.45 29.56
C GLN A 178 -1.05 9.46 28.06
N LEU A 179 -2.14 8.79 27.70
CA LEU A 179 -2.69 8.82 26.35
C LEU A 179 -3.77 9.91 26.26
N SER A 180 -3.60 10.88 25.37
CA SER A 180 -4.66 11.83 25.03
C SER A 180 -5.59 11.17 24.00
N ILE A 181 -6.61 10.47 24.49
CA ILE A 181 -7.64 9.85 23.64
C ILE A 181 -8.85 10.79 23.63
N SER A 182 -9.42 11.06 22.45
CA SER A 182 -10.65 11.86 22.35
C SER A 182 -11.78 11.11 23.08
N SER A 183 -12.57 11.83 23.88
CA SER A 183 -13.73 11.30 24.63
C SER A 183 -14.66 10.45 23.74
N THR A 184 -14.77 10.85 22.47
CA THR A 184 -15.55 10.19 21.42
C THR A 184 -15.19 8.71 21.24
N TRP A 185 -13.91 8.35 21.36
CA TRP A 185 -13.47 6.95 21.27
C TRP A 185 -13.87 6.13 22.50
N LEU A 186 -13.86 6.73 23.69
CA LEU A 186 -14.25 6.06 24.93
C LEU A 186 -15.77 5.89 25.03
N ASP A 187 -16.54 6.89 24.60
CA ASP A 187 -18.00 6.79 24.50
C ASP A 187 -18.40 5.73 23.48
N LEU A 188 -17.71 5.67 22.34
CA LEU A 188 -17.90 4.60 21.35
C LEU A 188 -17.56 3.23 21.94
N ILE A 189 -16.47 3.08 22.69
CA ILE A 189 -16.11 1.82 23.37
C ILE A 189 -17.19 1.42 24.39
N ASN A 190 -17.72 2.37 25.16
CA ASN A 190 -18.80 2.10 26.12
C ASN A 190 -20.09 1.68 25.41
N ILE A 191 -20.48 2.37 24.34
CA ILE A 191 -21.65 2.01 23.52
C ILE A 191 -21.47 0.63 22.88
N LEU A 192 -20.27 0.32 22.37
CA LEU A 192 -19.95 -0.99 21.80
C LEU A 192 -19.93 -2.08 22.88
N ARG A 193 -19.46 -1.78 24.09
CA ARG A 193 -19.47 -2.67 25.25
C ARG A 193 -20.90 -3.01 25.69
N ASP A 194 -21.78 -2.02 25.75
CA ASP A 194 -23.19 -2.21 26.12
C ASP A 194 -23.97 -2.97 25.03
N LYS A 195 -23.57 -2.84 23.76
CA LYS A 195 -24.17 -3.56 22.64
C LYS A 195 -23.59 -4.96 22.38
N GLN A 196 -22.49 -5.34 23.01
CA GLN A 196 -21.94 -6.69 22.86
C GLN A 196 -22.70 -7.70 23.75
N ARG A 197 -23.24 -8.75 23.11
CA ARG A 197 -23.91 -9.88 23.79
C ARG A 197 -22.99 -10.70 24.70
N PHE A 198 -21.68 -10.65 24.50
CA PHE A 198 -20.68 -11.36 25.29
C PHE A 198 -19.77 -10.36 25.98
N ARG A 199 -19.77 -10.36 27.32
CA ARG A 199 -18.96 -9.46 28.15
C ARG A 199 -17.49 -9.78 27.95
N THR A 200 -16.74 -8.95 27.23
CA THR A 200 -15.28 -8.95 27.34
C THR A 200 -14.91 -8.43 28.73
N ASN A 201 -14.17 -9.20 29.51
CA ASN A 201 -13.83 -8.88 30.90
C ASN A 201 -12.72 -7.81 30.94
N PHE A 202 -13.10 -6.54 31.05
CA PHE A 202 -12.18 -5.40 31.25
C PHE A 202 -11.99 -5.05 32.73
N LEU A 203 -11.95 -6.04 33.63
CA LEU A 203 -11.97 -5.86 35.10
C LEU A 203 -10.82 -5.01 35.68
N HIS A 204 -9.81 -4.66 34.88
CA HIS A 204 -8.58 -4.00 35.37
C HIS A 204 -8.32 -2.60 34.81
N THR A 205 -9.24 -2.01 34.04
CA THR A 205 -9.09 -0.62 33.56
C THR A 205 -9.97 0.36 34.36
N LYS A 206 -9.33 1.32 35.02
CA LYS A 206 -9.98 2.50 35.61
C LYS A 206 -9.81 3.70 34.68
N TYR A 207 -10.88 4.46 34.49
CA TYR A 207 -10.89 5.67 33.68
C TYR A 207 -11.24 6.85 34.60
N GLU A 208 -10.32 7.81 34.73
CA GLU A 208 -10.58 9.03 35.48
C GLU A 208 -10.52 10.24 34.53
N PRO A 209 -11.57 11.09 34.50
CA PRO A 209 -11.54 12.32 33.73
C PRO A 209 -10.49 13.27 34.33
N CYS A 210 -9.61 13.80 33.49
CA CYS A 210 -8.62 14.78 33.91
C CYS A 210 -8.97 16.13 33.26
N GLN A 211 -9.20 17.15 34.07
CA GLN A 211 -9.37 18.51 33.54
C GLN A 211 -8.06 18.95 32.89
N SER A 212 -8.12 19.33 31.61
CA SER A 212 -6.99 19.92 30.92
C SER A 212 -6.69 21.29 31.55
N SER A 213 -5.75 21.35 32.48
CA SER A 213 -5.08 22.60 32.82
C SER A 213 -4.13 22.93 31.66
N LEU A 214 -4.66 23.56 30.62
CA LEU A 214 -3.82 24.29 29.67
C LEU A 214 -3.21 25.48 30.43
N PRO A 215 -1.88 25.68 30.41
CA PRO A 215 -1.31 26.95 30.84
C PRO A 215 -1.79 28.05 29.87
N LEU A 216 -2.21 29.17 30.47
CA LEU A 216 -2.70 30.40 29.83
C LEU A 216 -1.82 30.88 28.66
#